data_AF-A0A225DVC5-F1
#
_entry.id   AF-A0A225DVC5-F1
#
_cell.length_a   1.000
_cell.length_b   1.000
_cell.length_c   1.000
_cell.angle_alpha   90.00
_cell.angle_beta   90.00
_cell.angle_gamma   90.00
#
_symmetry.space_group_name_H-M   'P 1'
#
loop_
_entity.id
_entity.type
_entity.pdbx_description
1 polymer ?
#
loop_
_entity_poly.entity_id
_entity_poly.type
_entity_poly.pdbx_seq_one_letter_code
_entity_poly.pdbx_strand_id
1 'polypeptide(L)'
;MNTDTPTPDDPLGYRLDLADALEQSDGSEVDAARIVVAYARCVVFGATPSPETAARAAGQRAAALPEVVRQIEKWAASARSLGSRWVAADDPWEADELAQAMLEVRTDAWGIELVFGGGSEGGSVPAAIRGAITAFDEALRVQDDILGTIAQTNWFKNYRATVRPDLVSSAWWLGPNAFAVADAEKQVVPSLPPAEYWAVVRSVATWRTRFPRLVEPGLLAADVVPAAATPAIWTAQWRSPDGRHVARLTLPATTTSEDDKVPQPLAFRRADDSSPATELNDRVIRLGIVERAIDAQGRVQVTLAEFRERCDGRLFVGDPAEEWRLDIPTEH
;
A
#
# COMPACT_ATOMS: atom_id res chain seq x y z
N MET A 1 -23.95 16.68 -6.00
CA MET A 1 -22.76 17.16 -6.75
C MET A 1 -21.61 16.36 -6.20
N ASN A 2 -21.24 15.27 -6.87
CA ASN A 2 -20.14 14.39 -6.44
C ASN A 2 -18.82 15.06 -6.79
N THR A 3 -18.07 15.43 -5.76
CA THR A 3 -16.68 15.91 -5.87
C THR A 3 -15.74 14.76 -5.50
N ASP A 4 -15.80 13.66 -6.26
CA ASP A 4 -15.10 12.38 -5.97
C ASP A 4 -13.62 12.40 -6.35
N THR A 5 -12.95 13.56 -6.34
CA THR A 5 -11.53 13.66 -6.73
C THR A 5 -10.70 14.14 -5.54
N PRO A 6 -9.64 13.40 -5.15
CA PRO A 6 -8.64 13.88 -4.21
C PRO A 6 -8.18 15.28 -4.60
N THR A 7 -8.12 16.16 -3.61
CA THR A 7 -7.74 17.55 -3.83
C THR A 7 -6.27 17.75 -3.43
N PRO A 8 -5.61 18.83 -3.85
CA PRO A 8 -4.23 19.11 -3.43
C PRO A 8 -4.03 19.17 -1.91
N ASP A 9 -5.08 19.52 -1.15
CA ASP A 9 -5.09 19.57 0.31
C ASP A 9 -5.52 18.25 0.99
N ASP A 10 -5.90 17.23 0.21
CA ASP A 10 -6.24 15.88 0.67
C ASP A 10 -5.86 14.83 -0.39
N PRO A 11 -4.55 14.65 -0.65
CA PRO A 11 -4.07 13.77 -1.72
C PRO A 11 -4.34 12.28 -1.46
N LEU A 12 -4.68 11.92 -0.22
CA LEU A 12 -4.94 10.55 0.22
C LEU A 12 -6.44 10.24 0.34
N GLY A 13 -7.32 11.23 0.12
CA GLY A 13 -8.76 11.04 0.07
C GLY A 13 -9.43 10.86 1.45
N TYR A 14 -8.81 11.29 2.55
CA TYR A 14 -9.36 11.08 3.89
C TYR A 14 -10.70 11.77 4.13
N ARG A 15 -10.98 12.89 3.46
CA ARG A 15 -12.29 13.55 3.54
C ARG A 15 -13.37 12.75 2.83
N LEU A 16 -13.02 12.05 1.74
CA LEU A 16 -13.93 11.15 1.03
C LEU A 16 -14.22 9.93 1.91
N ASP A 17 -13.19 9.30 2.49
CA ASP A 17 -13.37 8.19 3.43
C ASP A 17 -14.30 8.55 4.60
N LEU A 18 -14.15 9.76 5.15
CA LEU A 18 -15.00 10.26 6.22
C LEU A 18 -16.44 10.51 5.75
N ALA A 19 -16.62 11.07 4.55
CA ALA A 19 -17.94 11.29 3.97
C ALA A 19 -18.65 9.94 3.75
N ASP A 20 -17.97 8.97 3.14
CA ASP A 20 -18.50 7.63 2.88
C ASP A 20 -18.87 6.92 4.19
N ALA A 21 -18.02 6.98 5.21
CA ALA A 21 -18.31 6.41 6.52
C ALA A 21 -19.56 7.05 7.18
N LEU A 22 -19.77 8.35 6.98
CA LEU A 22 -20.94 9.07 7.50
C LEU A 22 -22.22 8.78 6.70
N GLU A 23 -22.13 8.52 5.40
CA GLU A 23 -23.27 8.21 4.53
C GLU A 23 -23.73 6.77 4.67
N GLN A 24 -22.80 5.84 4.85
CA GLN A 24 -23.07 4.41 4.99
C GLN A 24 -23.45 4.00 6.43
N SER A 25 -23.51 4.95 7.36
CA SER A 25 -23.74 4.66 8.78
C SER A 25 -25.17 4.21 9.05
N ASP A 26 -25.32 3.07 9.72
CA ASP A 26 -26.60 2.59 10.27
C ASP A 26 -26.83 3.01 11.73
N GLY A 27 -25.87 3.73 12.33
CA GLY A 27 -25.89 4.17 13.72
C GLY A 27 -25.40 3.13 14.74
N SER A 28 -24.87 1.98 14.29
CA SER A 28 -24.24 0.98 15.16
C SER A 28 -22.93 1.48 15.80
N GLU A 29 -22.50 0.82 16.87
CA GLU A 29 -21.21 1.10 17.53
C GLU A 29 -20.03 0.89 16.58
N VAL A 30 -20.13 -0.08 15.66
CA VAL A 30 -19.11 -0.38 14.65
C VAL A 30 -18.99 0.76 13.65
N ASP A 31 -20.11 1.27 13.17
CA ASP A 31 -20.10 2.43 12.27
C ASP A 31 -19.64 3.70 12.96
N ALA A 32 -20.05 3.91 14.22
CA ALA A 32 -19.55 5.03 15.01
C ALA A 32 -18.02 4.99 15.15
N ALA A 33 -17.44 3.81 15.41
CA ALA A 33 -15.99 3.63 15.46
C ALA A 33 -15.33 3.87 14.10
N ARG A 34 -15.89 3.35 13.00
CA ARG A 34 -15.41 3.60 11.64
C ARG A 34 -15.35 5.09 11.32
N ILE A 35 -16.42 5.84 11.64
CA ILE A 35 -16.47 7.30 11.45
C ILE A 35 -15.39 8.00 12.29
N VAL A 36 -15.22 7.60 13.55
CA VAL A 36 -14.21 8.19 14.43
C VAL A 36 -12.78 7.93 13.92
N VAL A 37 -12.50 6.75 13.38
CA VAL A 37 -11.18 6.45 12.79
C VAL A 37 -10.96 7.26 11.51
N ALA A 38 -11.94 7.35 10.61
CA ALA A 38 -11.84 8.18 9.42
C ALA A 38 -11.59 9.65 9.79
N TYR A 39 -12.29 10.15 10.82
CA TYR A 39 -12.09 11.50 11.31
C TYR A 39 -10.71 11.70 11.98
N ALA A 40 -10.22 10.69 12.71
CA ALA A 40 -8.87 10.67 13.26
C ALA A 40 -7.80 10.81 12.18
N ARG A 41 -7.95 10.13 11.04
CA ARG A 41 -7.06 10.28 9.87
C ARG A 41 -7.09 11.69 9.32
N CYS A 42 -8.27 12.27 9.11
CA CYS A 42 -8.39 13.68 8.73
C CYS A 42 -7.59 14.61 9.65
N VAL A 43 -7.70 14.42 10.97
CA VAL A 43 -7.00 15.24 11.97
C VAL A 43 -5.48 15.11 11.87
N VAL A 44 -4.97 13.88 11.72
CA VAL A 44 -3.52 13.61 11.73
C VAL A 44 -2.83 14.06 10.46
N PHE A 45 -3.48 13.87 9.30
CA PHE A 45 -2.94 14.22 7.99
C PHE A 45 -3.31 15.65 7.57
N GLY A 46 -4.05 16.39 8.40
CA GLY A 46 -4.40 17.80 8.13
C GLY A 46 -5.47 17.99 7.05
N ALA A 47 -6.12 16.91 6.62
CA ALA A 47 -7.24 16.94 5.68
C ALA A 47 -8.47 17.49 6.41
N THR A 48 -8.65 18.81 6.38
CA THR A 48 -9.66 19.51 7.19
C THR A 48 -11.07 19.30 6.60
N PRO A 49 -11.98 18.58 7.29
CA PRO A 49 -13.35 18.42 6.83
C PRO A 49 -14.16 19.70 7.05
N SER A 50 -15.34 19.79 6.41
CA SER A 50 -16.26 20.91 6.65
C SER A 50 -16.68 20.96 8.13
N PRO A 51 -17.04 22.14 8.68
CA PRO A 51 -17.50 22.25 10.07
C PRO A 51 -18.70 21.34 10.39
N GLU A 52 -19.62 21.17 9.43
CA GLU A 52 -20.78 20.29 9.59
C GLU A 52 -20.36 18.82 9.63
N THR A 53 -19.50 18.38 8.69
CA THR A 53 -18.94 17.03 8.66
C THR A 53 -18.16 16.73 9.95
N ALA A 54 -17.34 17.67 10.41
CA ALA A 54 -16.58 17.55 11.65
C ALA A 54 -17.50 17.40 12.87
N ALA A 55 -18.56 18.22 12.97
CA ALA A 55 -19.52 18.15 14.06
C ALA A 55 -20.28 16.81 14.07
N ARG A 56 -20.71 16.32 12.89
CA ARG A 56 -21.36 15.01 12.75
C ARG A 56 -20.45 13.87 13.21
N ALA A 57 -19.18 13.87 12.78
CA ALA A 57 -18.20 12.87 13.19
C ALA A 57 -17.87 12.94 14.69
N ALA A 58 -17.68 14.15 15.22
CA ALA A 58 -17.42 14.37 16.64
C ALA A 58 -18.58 13.91 17.54
N GLY A 59 -19.82 13.97 17.03
CA GLY A 59 -21.01 13.44 17.70
C GLY A 59 -21.00 11.92 17.90
N GLN A 60 -20.21 11.17 17.12
CA GLN A 60 -20.11 9.71 17.22
C GLN A 60 -19.19 9.22 18.35
N ARG A 61 -18.35 10.10 18.92
CA ARG A 61 -17.31 9.72 19.89
C ARG A 61 -17.82 8.89 21.08
N ALA A 62 -18.97 9.26 21.64
CA ALA A 62 -19.51 8.57 22.80
C ALA A 62 -19.96 7.13 22.45
N ALA A 63 -20.63 6.94 21.32
CA ALA A 63 -21.07 5.64 20.83
C ALA A 63 -19.91 4.75 20.34
N ALA A 64 -18.88 5.36 19.76
CA ALA A 64 -17.70 4.69 19.24
C ALA A 64 -16.77 4.13 20.33
N LEU A 65 -16.83 4.68 21.56
CA LEU A 65 -15.84 4.44 22.60
C LEU A 65 -15.57 2.95 22.89
N PRO A 66 -16.58 2.08 23.09
CA PRO A 66 -16.32 0.66 23.40
C PRO A 66 -15.58 -0.06 22.25
N GLU A 67 -16.04 0.16 21.02
CA GLU A 67 -15.47 -0.48 19.84
C GLU A 67 -14.06 0.03 19.51
N VAL A 68 -13.82 1.34 19.65
CA VAL A 68 -12.50 1.94 19.50
C VAL A 68 -11.49 1.34 20.48
N VAL A 69 -11.86 1.18 21.76
CA VAL A 69 -10.99 0.56 22.77
C VAL A 69 -10.66 -0.88 22.36
N ARG A 70 -11.68 -1.67 22.00
CA ARG A 70 -11.50 -3.07 21.54
C ARG A 70 -10.58 -3.16 20.32
N GLN A 71 -10.69 -2.21 19.40
CA GLN A 71 -9.87 -2.14 18.21
C GLN A 71 -8.41 -1.82 18.53
N ILE A 72 -8.14 -0.87 19.44
CA ILE A 72 -6.78 -0.58 19.90
C ILE A 72 -6.17 -1.78 20.64
N GLU A 73 -6.97 -2.51 21.43
CA GLU A 73 -6.52 -3.74 22.08
C GLU A 73 -6.15 -4.84 21.07
N LYS A 74 -6.90 -4.97 19.98
CA LYS A 74 -6.55 -5.86 18.86
C LYS A 74 -5.23 -5.43 18.20
N TRP A 75 -5.01 -4.14 17.98
CA TRP A 75 -3.73 -3.64 17.46
C TRP A 75 -2.57 -3.94 18.41
N ALA A 76 -2.76 -3.76 19.71
CA ALA A 76 -1.78 -4.13 20.72
C ALA A 76 -1.47 -5.64 20.69
N ALA A 77 -2.47 -6.49 20.48
CA ALA A 77 -2.27 -7.93 20.31
C ALA A 77 -1.50 -8.26 19.02
N SER A 78 -1.83 -7.60 17.91
CA SER A 78 -1.10 -7.73 16.65
C SER A 78 0.37 -7.33 16.80
N ALA A 79 0.66 -6.20 17.45
CA ALA A 79 2.03 -5.75 17.74
C ALA A 79 2.82 -6.76 18.58
N ARG A 80 2.21 -7.37 19.60
CA ARG A 80 2.86 -8.44 20.38
C ARG A 80 3.22 -9.66 19.53
N SER A 81 2.42 -9.95 18.49
CA SER A 81 2.68 -11.06 17.56
C SER A 81 3.60 -10.68 16.38
N LEU A 82 3.97 -9.40 16.22
CA LEU A 82 4.66 -8.89 15.03
C LEU A 82 5.93 -9.69 14.76
N GLY A 83 6.83 -9.84 15.73
CA GLY A 83 8.07 -10.58 15.53
C GLY A 83 7.88 -12.03 15.09
N SER A 84 6.89 -12.74 15.63
CA SER A 84 6.60 -14.11 15.20
C SER A 84 6.08 -14.18 13.76
N ARG A 85 5.23 -13.22 13.36
CA ARG A 85 4.69 -13.13 12.00
C ARG A 85 5.74 -12.68 11.00
N TRP A 86 6.59 -11.75 11.41
CA TRP A 86 7.69 -11.22 10.61
C TRP A 86 8.70 -12.33 10.28
N VAL A 87 9.05 -13.18 11.25
CA VAL A 87 9.93 -14.35 11.03
C VAL A 87 9.26 -15.42 10.17
N ALA A 88 7.93 -15.54 10.26
CA ALA A 88 7.16 -16.54 9.53
C ALA A 88 6.74 -16.10 8.10
N ALA A 89 6.98 -14.84 7.74
CA ALA A 89 6.67 -14.31 6.41
C ALA A 89 7.47 -15.07 5.34
N ASP A 90 6.79 -15.40 4.24
CA ASP A 90 7.40 -16.21 3.16
C ASP A 90 8.44 -15.40 2.36
N ASP A 91 8.31 -14.07 2.39
CA ASP A 91 9.26 -13.16 1.77
C ASP A 91 9.52 -11.86 2.57
N PRO A 92 10.63 -11.16 2.32
CA PRO A 92 10.98 -9.93 3.01
C PRO A 92 10.00 -8.75 2.80
N TRP A 93 9.25 -8.74 1.70
CA TRP A 93 8.31 -7.65 1.40
C TRP A 93 7.07 -7.78 2.26
N GLU A 94 6.53 -8.99 2.42
CA GLU A 94 5.46 -9.28 3.38
C GLU A 94 5.89 -8.87 4.80
N ALA A 95 7.13 -9.21 5.17
CA ALA A 95 7.68 -8.84 6.47
C ALA A 95 7.72 -7.31 6.68
N ASP A 96 8.16 -6.55 5.66
CA ASP A 96 8.15 -5.08 5.68
C ASP A 96 6.72 -4.53 5.74
N GLU A 97 5.76 -5.09 4.99
CA GLU A 97 4.35 -4.67 5.01
C GLU A 97 3.72 -4.85 6.39
N LEU A 98 4.07 -5.91 7.13
CA LEU A 98 3.64 -6.10 8.52
C LEU A 98 4.11 -4.95 9.41
N ALA A 99 5.37 -4.53 9.28
CA ALA A 99 5.93 -3.44 10.07
C ALA A 99 5.30 -2.08 9.66
N GLN A 100 5.11 -1.85 8.36
CA GLN A 100 4.46 -0.65 7.81
C GLN A 100 3.03 -0.51 8.36
N ALA A 101 2.24 -1.57 8.28
CA ALA A 101 0.88 -1.60 8.78
C ALA A 101 0.81 -1.27 10.29
N MET A 102 1.80 -1.71 11.09
CA MET A 102 1.84 -1.37 12.52
C MET A 102 2.11 0.11 12.79
N LEU A 103 2.93 0.77 11.97
CA LEU A 103 3.13 2.22 12.08
C LEU A 103 1.89 3.00 11.62
N GLU A 104 1.21 2.52 10.58
CA GLU A 104 -0.05 3.12 10.11
C GLU A 104 -1.14 3.06 11.17
N VAL A 105 -1.41 1.89 11.75
CA VAL A 105 -2.44 1.77 12.80
C VAL A 105 -2.04 2.49 14.09
N ARG A 106 -0.74 2.70 14.35
CA ARG A 106 -0.30 3.55 15.46
C ARG A 106 -0.61 5.03 15.22
N THR A 107 -0.48 5.48 13.98
CA THR A 107 -0.90 6.83 13.57
C THR A 107 -2.42 6.99 13.70
N ASP A 108 -3.21 5.98 13.33
CA ASP A 108 -4.66 5.97 13.58
C ASP A 108 -4.98 6.09 15.08
N ALA A 109 -4.33 5.30 15.93
CA ALA A 109 -4.51 5.35 17.38
C ALA A 109 -4.19 6.75 17.97
N TRP A 110 -3.22 7.44 17.39
CA TRP A 110 -2.90 8.81 17.79
C TRP A 110 -3.97 9.81 17.34
N GLY A 111 -4.48 9.68 16.12
CA GLY A 111 -5.60 10.51 15.67
C GLY A 111 -6.83 10.33 16.54
N ILE A 112 -7.10 9.11 17.00
CA ILE A 112 -8.16 8.80 17.97
C ILE A 112 -7.89 9.56 19.27
N GLU A 113 -6.66 9.52 19.79
CA GLU A 113 -6.28 10.29 20.98
C GLU A 113 -6.55 11.79 20.82
N LEU A 114 -6.21 12.37 19.67
CA LEU A 114 -6.46 13.79 19.38
C LEU A 114 -7.96 14.12 19.28
N VAL A 115 -8.74 13.27 18.61
CA VAL A 115 -10.19 13.41 18.45
C VAL A 115 -10.92 13.35 19.80
N PHE A 116 -10.50 12.47 20.70
CA PHE A 116 -11.06 12.38 22.05
C PHE A 116 -10.48 13.40 23.04
N GLY A 117 -9.21 13.81 22.85
CA GLY A 117 -8.54 14.86 23.64
C GLY A 117 -9.04 16.27 23.34
N GLY A 118 -9.89 16.43 22.33
CA GLY A 118 -10.70 17.63 22.16
C GLY A 118 -10.03 18.80 21.44
N GLY A 119 -8.88 18.60 20.77
CA GLY A 119 -8.27 19.47 19.74
C GLY A 119 -7.96 20.95 20.07
N SER A 120 -8.61 21.55 21.06
CA SER A 120 -8.58 22.95 21.48
C SER A 120 -9.56 23.25 22.64
N GLU A 121 -10.57 22.41 22.89
CA GLU A 121 -11.66 22.67 23.87
C GLU A 121 -11.44 22.09 25.28
N GLY A 122 -10.20 21.71 25.64
CA GLY A 122 -9.89 21.23 26.99
C GLY A 122 -10.50 19.86 27.34
N GLY A 123 -10.80 19.04 26.33
CA GLY A 123 -11.21 17.65 26.51
C GLY A 123 -10.11 16.82 27.17
N SER A 124 -10.50 15.79 27.93
CA SER A 124 -9.56 14.79 28.44
C SER A 124 -9.80 13.48 27.72
N VAL A 125 -8.72 12.86 27.21
CA VAL A 125 -8.79 11.52 26.61
C VAL A 125 -9.36 10.55 27.64
N PRO A 126 -10.43 9.80 27.32
CA PRO A 126 -10.99 8.77 28.21
C PRO A 126 -9.90 7.81 28.69
N ALA A 127 -9.93 7.47 29.99
CA ALA A 127 -8.92 6.61 30.60
C ALA A 127 -8.78 5.26 29.90
N ALA A 128 -9.87 4.69 29.39
CA ALA A 128 -9.87 3.45 28.63
C ALA A 128 -9.06 3.55 27.33
N ILE A 129 -9.23 4.63 26.55
CA ILE A 129 -8.44 4.87 25.34
C ILE A 129 -6.97 5.05 25.69
N ARG A 130 -6.67 5.88 26.70
CA ARG A 130 -5.29 6.11 27.15
C ARG A 130 -4.61 4.80 27.58
N GLY A 131 -5.31 3.96 28.34
CA GLY A 131 -4.81 2.66 28.77
C GLY A 131 -4.53 1.73 27.59
N ALA A 132 -5.45 1.65 26.63
CA ALA A 132 -5.28 0.82 25.44
C ALA A 132 -4.12 1.31 24.55
N ILE A 133 -3.98 2.62 24.33
CA ILE A 133 -2.85 3.21 23.58
C ILE A 133 -1.54 2.96 24.30
N THR A 134 -1.51 3.07 25.62
CA THR A 134 -0.29 2.78 26.41
C THR A 134 0.14 1.33 26.23
N ALA A 135 -0.79 0.39 26.33
CA ALA A 135 -0.51 -1.04 26.11
C ALA A 135 -0.07 -1.34 24.66
N PHE A 136 -0.60 -0.60 23.68
CA PHE A 136 -0.17 -0.69 22.29
C PHE A 136 1.25 -0.14 22.10
N ASP A 137 1.56 1.02 22.66
CA ASP A 137 2.89 1.64 22.64
C ASP A 137 3.94 0.73 23.30
N GLU A 138 3.62 0.14 24.45
CA GLU A 138 4.48 -0.85 25.11
C GLU A 138 4.74 -2.06 24.21
N ALA A 139 3.71 -2.58 23.54
CA ALA A 139 3.85 -3.69 22.62
C ALA A 139 4.72 -3.35 21.40
N LEU A 140 4.58 -2.14 20.84
CA LEU A 140 5.41 -1.68 19.72
C LEU A 140 6.87 -1.50 20.11
N ARG A 141 7.15 -0.97 21.32
CA ARG A 141 8.53 -0.79 21.80
C ARG A 141 9.31 -2.08 21.95
N VAL A 142 8.63 -3.19 22.24
CA VAL A 142 9.27 -4.52 22.23
C VAL A 142 9.71 -4.93 20.83
N GLN A 143 9.14 -4.34 19.78
CA GLN A 143 9.45 -4.61 18.37
C GLN A 143 10.33 -3.52 17.74
N ASP A 144 11.01 -2.69 18.54
CA ASP A 144 11.82 -1.58 18.04
C ASP A 144 12.84 -2.00 16.97
N ASP A 145 13.46 -3.18 17.10
CA ASP A 145 14.40 -3.71 16.11
C ASP A 145 13.74 -3.95 14.74
N ILE A 146 12.51 -4.46 14.72
CA ILE A 146 11.74 -4.73 13.50
C ILE A 146 11.25 -3.43 12.89
N LEU A 147 10.69 -2.52 13.70
CA LEU A 147 10.23 -1.22 13.22
C LEU A 147 11.41 -0.35 12.73
N GLY A 148 12.59 -0.55 13.31
CA GLY A 148 13.84 0.07 12.90
C GLY A 148 14.27 -0.28 11.46
N THR A 149 13.90 -1.47 10.95
CA THR A 149 14.24 -1.86 9.56
C THR A 149 13.56 -0.95 8.54
N ILE A 150 12.33 -0.52 8.82
CA ILE A 150 11.54 0.32 7.92
C ILE A 150 11.78 1.82 8.15
N ALA A 151 12.27 2.25 9.32
CA ALA A 151 12.45 3.67 9.65
C ALA A 151 13.42 4.43 8.72
N GLN A 152 14.37 3.74 8.09
CA GLN A 152 15.31 4.39 7.15
C GLN A 152 14.86 4.33 5.69
N THR A 153 13.75 3.65 5.40
CA THR A 153 13.24 3.48 4.04
C THR A 153 12.66 4.78 3.47
N ASN A 154 12.59 4.87 2.15
CA ASN A 154 11.91 5.99 1.48
C ASN A 154 10.41 5.99 1.76
N TRP A 155 9.80 4.82 1.95
CA TRP A 155 8.40 4.71 2.33
C TRP A 155 8.16 5.47 3.64
N PHE A 156 8.92 5.19 4.69
CA PHE A 156 8.69 5.82 6.00
C PHE A 156 8.97 7.32 5.98
N LYS A 157 10.01 7.76 5.26
CA LYS A 157 10.31 9.18 5.05
C LYS A 157 9.16 9.91 4.36
N ASN A 158 8.59 9.31 3.33
CA ASN A 158 7.44 9.86 2.60
C ASN A 158 6.18 9.85 3.46
N TYR A 159 5.91 8.73 4.14
CA TYR A 159 4.78 8.58 5.05
C TYR A 159 4.80 9.66 6.14
N ARG A 160 5.94 9.85 6.81
CA ARG A 160 6.13 10.92 7.79
C ARG A 160 5.88 12.32 7.21
N ALA A 161 6.23 12.55 5.96
CA ALA A 161 6.01 13.84 5.30
C ALA A 161 4.52 14.12 5.01
N THR A 162 3.66 13.09 5.02
CA THR A 162 2.21 13.27 4.91
C THR A 162 1.54 13.62 6.24
N VAL A 163 2.16 13.26 7.36
CA VAL A 163 1.65 13.60 8.70
C VAL A 163 1.89 15.08 8.99
N ARG A 164 0.93 15.73 9.66
CA ARG A 164 1.04 17.14 10.06
C ARG A 164 2.37 17.43 10.78
N PRO A 165 3.12 18.47 10.35
CA PRO A 165 4.45 18.75 10.91
C PRO A 165 4.48 19.03 12.42
N ASP A 166 3.45 19.70 12.95
CA ASP A 166 3.34 20.00 14.38
C ASP A 166 3.20 18.73 15.22
N LEU A 167 2.51 17.74 14.67
CA LEU A 167 2.33 16.44 15.30
C LEU A 167 3.65 15.66 15.31
N VAL A 168 4.33 15.49 14.17
CA VAL A 168 5.53 14.65 14.02
C VAL A 168 6.57 14.84 15.13
N SER A 169 6.80 16.09 15.55
CA SER A 169 7.79 16.42 16.59
C SER A 169 7.51 15.82 17.97
N SER A 170 6.26 15.47 18.26
CA SER A 170 5.80 14.92 19.54
C SER A 170 5.62 13.40 19.54
N ALA A 171 5.64 12.76 18.37
CA ALA A 171 5.49 11.30 18.25
C ALA A 171 6.85 10.60 18.33
N TRP A 172 7.01 9.75 19.35
CA TRP A 172 8.25 8.98 19.56
C TRP A 172 8.57 8.04 18.39
N TRP A 173 7.54 7.54 17.68
CA TRP A 173 7.67 6.61 16.56
C TRP A 173 7.77 7.29 15.19
N LEU A 174 7.58 8.61 15.09
CA LEU A 174 7.75 9.39 13.85
C LEU A 174 8.98 10.32 13.87
N GLY A 175 9.64 10.45 15.01
CA GLY A 175 10.82 11.30 15.17
C GLY A 175 12.00 10.91 14.26
N PRO A 176 12.98 11.81 14.08
CA PRO A 176 14.21 11.50 13.34
C PRO A 176 15.04 10.39 13.98
N ASN A 177 14.84 10.15 15.29
CA ASN A 177 15.44 9.06 16.06
C ASN A 177 14.40 7.98 16.40
N ALA A 178 13.31 7.89 15.63
CA ALA A 178 12.33 6.83 15.81
C ALA A 178 13.01 5.49 15.61
N PHE A 179 12.94 4.67 16.65
CA PHE A 179 13.66 3.40 16.79
C PHE A 179 15.16 3.64 16.79
N ALA A 180 15.77 3.50 17.97
CA ALA A 180 17.22 3.48 18.04
C ALA A 180 17.65 2.27 17.20
N VAL A 181 18.14 2.52 15.99
CA VAL A 181 18.86 1.52 15.23
C VAL A 181 20.05 1.22 16.14
N ALA A 182 19.95 0.15 16.94
CA ALA A 182 21.11 -0.41 17.59
C ALA A 182 22.18 -0.47 16.50
N ASP A 183 23.40 -0.01 16.80
CA ASP A 183 24.56 -0.03 15.89
C ASP A 183 24.86 -1.48 15.42
N ALA A 184 23.95 -2.07 14.64
CA ALA A 184 23.93 -3.41 14.12
C ALA A 184 24.82 -3.51 12.87
N GLU A 185 25.44 -2.40 12.46
CA GLU A 185 26.64 -2.42 11.61
C GLU A 185 27.81 -3.18 12.26
N LYS A 186 27.76 -3.53 13.56
CA LYS A 186 28.82 -4.30 14.23
C LYS A 186 28.57 -5.80 14.40
N GLN A 187 27.43 -6.35 14.01
CA GLN A 187 27.23 -7.80 14.07
C GLN A 187 26.77 -8.36 12.73
N VAL A 188 27.78 -8.86 12.00
CA VAL A 188 27.69 -9.74 10.83
C VAL A 188 27.08 -9.06 9.62
N VAL A 189 27.94 -8.48 8.78
CA VAL A 189 27.66 -8.33 7.34
C VAL A 189 27.91 -9.71 6.72
N PRO A 190 26.89 -10.52 6.37
CA PRO A 190 27.11 -11.48 5.29
C PRO A 190 27.40 -10.62 4.06
N SER A 191 28.50 -10.92 3.37
CA SER A 191 28.98 -10.19 2.19
C SER A 191 27.84 -9.59 1.38
N LEU A 192 27.77 -8.26 1.32
CA LEU A 192 26.78 -7.54 0.52
C LEU A 192 26.72 -8.17 -0.88
N PRO A 193 25.52 -8.46 -1.42
CA PRO A 193 25.38 -9.00 -2.76
C PRO A 193 26.09 -8.11 -3.81
N PRO A 194 26.62 -8.70 -4.90
CA PRO A 194 27.36 -7.96 -5.92
C PRO A 194 26.59 -6.77 -6.48
N ALA A 195 27.30 -5.77 -7.03
CA ALA A 195 26.72 -4.50 -7.50
C ALA A 195 25.57 -4.65 -8.50
N GLU A 196 25.52 -5.78 -9.21
CA GLU A 196 24.45 -6.20 -10.13
C GLU A 196 23.10 -6.39 -9.41
N TYR A 197 23.12 -6.91 -8.17
CA TYR A 197 21.93 -7.07 -7.33
C TYR A 197 21.35 -5.70 -6.93
N TRP A 198 22.22 -4.74 -6.60
CA TRP A 198 21.80 -3.37 -6.28
C TRP A 198 21.32 -2.58 -7.51
N ALA A 199 21.76 -2.95 -8.72
CA ALA A 199 21.20 -2.39 -9.95
C ALA A 199 19.74 -2.82 -10.17
N VAL A 200 19.40 -4.06 -9.82
CA VAL A 200 18.02 -4.59 -9.84
C VAL A 200 17.15 -3.91 -8.76
N VAL A 201 17.65 -3.77 -7.54
CA VAL A 201 16.93 -3.07 -6.45
C VAL A 201 16.70 -1.59 -6.80
N ARG A 202 17.68 -0.91 -7.42
CA ARG A 202 17.53 0.49 -7.86
C ARG A 202 16.57 0.65 -9.03
N SER A 203 16.48 -0.30 -9.96
CA SER A 203 15.47 -0.27 -11.03
C SER A 203 14.04 -0.51 -10.52
N VAL A 204 13.88 -1.28 -9.44
CA VAL A 204 12.59 -1.47 -8.75
C VAL A 204 12.18 -0.20 -7.98
N ALA A 205 13.16 0.51 -7.39
CA ALA A 205 12.91 1.75 -6.65
C ALA A 205 12.48 2.93 -7.54
N THR A 206 13.00 3.05 -8.77
CA THR A 206 12.58 4.11 -9.73
C THR A 206 11.21 3.87 -10.34
N TRP A 207 10.69 2.64 -10.32
CA TRP A 207 9.33 2.33 -10.77
C TRP A 207 8.27 2.72 -9.72
N ARG A 208 8.62 2.63 -8.42
CA ARG A 208 7.71 2.87 -7.29
C ARG A 208 7.50 4.34 -6.91
N THR A 209 8.35 5.28 -7.34
CA THR A 209 8.10 6.72 -7.13
C THR A 209 7.00 7.30 -8.03
N ARG A 210 6.45 6.51 -8.97
CA ARG A 210 5.47 6.97 -9.97
C ARG A 210 4.05 6.41 -9.82
N PHE A 211 3.83 5.47 -8.90
CA PHE A 211 2.53 4.87 -8.64
C PHE A 211 2.25 4.88 -7.13
N PRO A 212 1.46 5.84 -6.60
CA PRO A 212 0.97 5.75 -5.24
C PRO A 212 0.01 4.55 -5.19
N ARG A 213 0.44 3.44 -4.60
CA ARG A 213 -0.53 2.44 -4.15
C ARG A 213 -1.26 3.08 -2.97
N LEU A 214 -2.56 3.31 -3.15
CA LEU A 214 -3.52 3.36 -2.05
C LEU A 214 -3.33 2.05 -1.28
N VAL A 215 -2.56 2.13 -0.21
CA VAL A 215 -2.65 1.16 0.88
C VAL A 215 -4.07 1.34 1.38
N GLU A 216 -4.95 0.34 1.17
CA GLU A 216 -6.20 0.31 1.91
C GLU A 216 -5.80 0.27 3.39
N PRO A 217 -6.03 1.35 4.16
CA PRO A 217 -5.53 1.40 5.50
C PRO A 217 -6.48 0.55 6.33
N GLY A 218 -5.99 -0.63 6.69
CA GLY A 218 -6.76 -1.73 7.25
C GLY A 218 -7.79 -1.28 8.29
N LEU A 219 -9.06 -1.50 7.96
CA LEU A 219 -10.17 -1.68 8.89
C LEU A 219 -11.40 -2.19 8.15
N LEU A 220 -11.88 -3.34 8.64
CA LEU A 220 -13.12 -4.04 8.24
C LEU A 220 -13.01 -4.87 6.95
N ALA A 221 -12.30 -6.00 7.03
CA ALA A 221 -12.78 -7.22 6.37
C ALA A 221 -14.06 -7.67 7.11
N ALA A 222 -15.16 -6.96 6.87
CA ALA A 222 -16.49 -7.52 6.99
C ALA A 222 -16.82 -8.13 5.62
N ASP A 223 -17.25 -9.40 5.61
CA ASP A 223 -17.79 -10.07 4.44
C ASP A 223 -18.95 -9.25 3.86
N VAL A 224 -18.66 -8.40 2.88
CA VAL A 224 -19.64 -7.78 2.01
C VAL A 224 -19.17 -8.04 0.59
N VAL A 225 -19.73 -9.08 -0.01
CA VAL A 225 -19.64 -9.34 -1.45
C VAL A 225 -20.38 -8.21 -2.18
N PRO A 226 -19.71 -7.28 -2.89
CA PRO A 226 -20.41 -6.28 -3.65
C PRO A 226 -20.97 -6.94 -4.91
N ALA A 227 -22.21 -6.60 -5.26
CA ALA A 227 -22.80 -6.95 -6.54
C ALA A 227 -21.90 -6.45 -7.68
N ALA A 228 -21.63 -7.33 -8.64
CA ALA A 228 -20.63 -7.18 -9.70
C ALA A 228 -20.64 -5.81 -10.41
N ALA A 229 -19.76 -4.91 -9.96
CA ALA A 229 -19.27 -3.82 -10.78
C ALA A 229 -18.40 -4.43 -11.89
N THR A 230 -18.55 -3.96 -13.12
CA THR A 230 -17.69 -4.37 -14.24
C THR A 230 -16.24 -4.12 -13.82
N PRO A 231 -15.40 -5.17 -13.67
CA PRO A 231 -14.06 -4.99 -13.12
C PRO A 231 -13.28 -4.06 -14.03
N ALA A 232 -12.65 -3.03 -13.46
CA ALA A 232 -11.71 -2.20 -14.20
C ALA A 232 -10.60 -3.11 -14.75
N ILE A 233 -10.21 -2.88 -16.00
CA ILE A 233 -9.21 -3.70 -16.70
C ILE A 233 -8.00 -2.81 -16.95
N TRP A 234 -6.85 -3.24 -16.43
CA TRP A 234 -5.58 -2.57 -16.63
C TRP A 234 -4.84 -3.24 -17.79
N THR A 235 -4.03 -2.49 -18.53
CA THR A 235 -3.21 -3.06 -19.62
C THR A 235 -1.77 -2.61 -19.46
N ALA A 236 -0.88 -3.57 -19.19
CA ALA A 236 0.55 -3.35 -19.31
C ALA A 236 0.94 -3.48 -20.79
N GLN A 237 1.68 -2.50 -21.31
CA GLN A 237 2.07 -2.46 -22.72
C GLN A 237 3.59 -2.31 -22.83
N TRP A 238 4.25 -3.09 -23.67
CA TRP A 238 5.66 -2.90 -24.05
C TRP A 238 5.75 -2.58 -25.53
N ARG A 239 6.73 -1.76 -25.91
CA ARG A 239 6.98 -1.42 -27.31
C ARG A 239 8.38 -1.87 -27.73
N SER A 240 8.49 -2.45 -28.93
CA SER A 240 9.78 -2.78 -29.52
C SER A 240 10.61 -1.53 -29.78
N PRO A 241 11.95 -1.60 -29.72
CA PRO A 241 12.84 -0.49 -30.06
C PRO A 241 12.61 0.14 -31.44
N ASP A 242 12.23 -0.67 -32.42
CA ASP A 242 11.89 -0.19 -33.77
C ASP A 242 10.47 0.36 -33.90
N GLY A 243 9.66 0.26 -32.84
CA GLY A 243 8.28 0.72 -32.76
C GLY A 243 7.28 -0.10 -33.58
N ARG A 244 7.71 -1.19 -34.22
CA ARG A 244 6.85 -2.01 -35.10
C ARG A 244 5.97 -2.99 -34.36
N HIS A 245 6.31 -3.33 -33.13
CA HIS A 245 5.60 -4.33 -32.35
C HIS A 245 5.24 -3.82 -30.96
N VAL A 246 4.16 -4.37 -30.43
CA VAL A 246 3.63 -4.06 -29.11
C VAL A 246 3.27 -5.36 -28.42
N ALA A 247 3.73 -5.56 -27.19
CA ALA A 247 3.27 -6.64 -26.32
C ALA A 247 2.24 -6.07 -25.32
N ARG A 248 1.12 -6.76 -25.10
CA ARG A 248 0.08 -6.34 -24.17
C ARG A 248 -0.28 -7.47 -23.21
N LEU A 249 -0.30 -7.15 -21.93
CA LEU A 249 -0.83 -8.02 -20.88
C LEU A 249 -2.01 -7.33 -20.22
N THR A 250 -3.16 -7.99 -20.24
CA THR A 250 -4.38 -7.52 -19.59
C THR A 250 -4.39 -8.00 -18.13
N LEU A 251 -4.57 -7.06 -17.20
CA LEU A 251 -4.53 -7.30 -15.77
C LEU A 251 -5.91 -6.96 -15.18
N PRO A 252 -6.50 -7.82 -14.33
CA PRO A 252 -7.67 -7.46 -13.56
C PRO A 252 -7.32 -6.31 -12.59
N ALA A 253 -8.23 -5.33 -12.38
CA ALA A 253 -8.03 -4.29 -11.37
C ALA A 253 -8.02 -4.85 -9.94
N THR A 254 -8.82 -5.88 -9.71
CA THR A 254 -8.89 -6.61 -8.44
C THR A 254 -8.56 -8.07 -8.73
N THR A 255 -7.65 -8.65 -7.95
CA THR A 255 -7.21 -10.04 -8.10
C THR A 255 -7.27 -10.73 -6.75
N THR A 256 -7.76 -11.96 -6.76
CA THR A 256 -7.62 -12.90 -5.64
C THR A 256 -6.32 -13.70 -5.78
N SER A 257 -5.92 -14.41 -4.72
CA SER A 257 -4.78 -15.33 -4.77
C SER A 257 -4.98 -16.52 -5.72
N GLU A 258 -6.23 -16.83 -6.09
CA GLU A 258 -6.53 -17.83 -7.12
C GLU A 258 -6.31 -17.28 -8.54
N ASP A 259 -6.65 -16.01 -8.77
CA ASP A 259 -6.42 -15.33 -10.06
C ASP A 259 -4.94 -15.27 -10.42
N ASP A 260 -4.06 -15.22 -9.41
CA ASP A 260 -2.63 -15.15 -9.60
C ASP A 260 -2.01 -16.41 -10.24
N LYS A 261 -2.73 -17.53 -10.18
CA LYS A 261 -2.32 -18.82 -10.77
C LYS A 261 -2.89 -19.03 -12.18
N VAL A 262 -3.87 -18.23 -12.59
CA VAL A 262 -4.52 -18.36 -13.90
C VAL A 262 -3.59 -17.81 -14.99
N PRO A 263 -3.20 -18.61 -15.99
CA PRO A 263 -2.39 -18.12 -17.10
C PRO A 263 -3.14 -17.06 -17.91
N GLN A 264 -2.51 -15.90 -18.05
CA GLN A 264 -2.96 -14.77 -18.86
C GLN A 264 -2.11 -14.67 -20.14
N PRO A 265 -2.72 -14.33 -21.29
CA PRO A 265 -1.97 -14.17 -22.52
C PRO A 265 -1.25 -12.82 -22.56
N LEU A 266 0.09 -12.85 -22.61
CA LEU A 266 0.89 -11.73 -23.12
C LEU A 266 0.85 -11.77 -24.65
N ALA A 267 0.10 -10.86 -25.25
CA ALA A 267 -0.16 -10.83 -26.68
C ALA A 267 0.77 -9.87 -27.42
N PHE A 268 1.53 -10.39 -28.39
CA PHE A 268 2.39 -9.65 -29.30
C PHE A 268 1.62 -9.28 -30.57
N ARG A 269 1.61 -8.00 -30.89
CA ARG A 269 0.88 -7.43 -32.02
C ARG A 269 1.75 -6.47 -32.81
N ARG A 270 1.42 -6.27 -34.09
CA ARG A 270 2.01 -5.19 -34.88
C ARG A 270 1.40 -3.85 -34.44
N ALA A 271 2.23 -2.81 -34.41
CA ALA A 271 1.86 -1.49 -33.92
C ALA A 271 0.93 -0.73 -34.88
N ASP A 272 0.98 -1.03 -36.17
CA ASP A 272 0.23 -0.35 -37.24
C ASP A 272 -1.22 -0.81 -37.35
N ASP A 273 -1.46 -2.12 -37.30
CA ASP A 273 -2.77 -2.73 -37.56
C ASP A 273 -3.32 -3.54 -36.37
N SER A 274 -2.55 -3.65 -35.27
CA SER A 274 -2.89 -4.45 -34.09
C SER A 274 -3.15 -5.94 -34.37
N SER A 275 -2.74 -6.44 -35.54
CA SER A 275 -2.79 -7.86 -35.89
C SER A 275 -1.76 -8.66 -35.08
N PRO A 276 -1.95 -9.98 -34.89
CA PRO A 276 -0.96 -10.81 -34.22
C PRO A 276 0.40 -10.76 -34.92
N ALA A 277 1.48 -10.55 -34.16
CA ALA A 277 2.84 -10.49 -34.68
C ALA A 277 3.40 -11.91 -34.91
N THR A 278 2.83 -12.64 -35.87
CA THR A 278 3.18 -14.06 -36.15
C THR A 278 4.63 -14.23 -36.63
N GLU A 279 5.26 -13.19 -37.15
CA GLU A 279 6.69 -13.15 -37.48
C GLU A 279 7.61 -13.30 -36.26
N LEU A 280 7.08 -13.15 -35.04
CA LEU A 280 7.80 -13.38 -33.79
C LEU A 280 7.65 -14.82 -33.27
N ASN A 281 6.92 -15.69 -33.98
CA ASN A 281 6.75 -17.09 -33.60
C ASN A 281 8.10 -17.78 -33.34
N ASP A 282 8.13 -18.65 -32.34
CA ASP A 282 9.30 -19.38 -31.83
C ASP A 282 10.42 -18.49 -31.25
N ARG A 283 10.30 -17.15 -31.28
CA ARG A 283 11.24 -16.30 -30.55
C ARG A 283 11.02 -16.48 -29.05
N VAL A 284 12.13 -16.65 -28.33
CA VAL A 284 12.12 -16.75 -26.88
C VAL A 284 11.96 -15.35 -26.28
N ILE A 285 11.01 -15.20 -25.35
CA ILE A 285 10.90 -14.02 -24.53
C ILE A 285 11.59 -14.26 -23.20
N ARG A 286 12.04 -13.19 -22.56
CA ARG A 286 12.41 -13.18 -21.15
C ARG A 286 11.74 -12.02 -20.43
N LEU A 287 10.88 -12.34 -19.47
CA LEU A 287 10.18 -11.42 -18.59
C LEU A 287 10.58 -11.74 -17.15
N GLY A 288 11.54 -10.99 -16.61
CA GLY A 288 12.20 -11.38 -15.37
C GLY A 288 12.97 -12.68 -15.50
N ILE A 289 12.54 -13.72 -14.77
CA ILE A 289 13.07 -15.09 -14.85
C ILE A 289 12.25 -16.01 -15.77
N VAL A 290 11.10 -15.54 -16.27
CA VAL A 290 10.24 -16.34 -17.13
C VAL A 290 10.81 -16.33 -18.53
N GLU A 291 11.17 -17.51 -19.02
CA GLU A 291 11.67 -17.72 -20.39
C GLU A 291 10.72 -18.65 -21.14
N ARG A 292 10.08 -18.15 -22.19
CA ARG A 292 9.06 -18.90 -22.97
C ARG A 292 9.08 -18.50 -24.44
N ALA A 293 8.79 -19.43 -25.33
CA ALA A 293 8.66 -19.14 -26.76
C ALA A 293 7.29 -18.53 -27.08
N ILE A 294 7.27 -17.58 -28.01
CA ILE A 294 6.04 -17.01 -28.58
C ILE A 294 5.39 -18.07 -29.47
N ASP A 295 4.10 -18.34 -29.25
CA ASP A 295 3.35 -19.29 -30.06
C ASP A 295 2.99 -18.75 -31.46
N ALA A 296 2.42 -19.62 -32.30
CA ALA A 296 2.05 -19.29 -33.67
C ALA A 296 0.96 -18.20 -33.78
N GLN A 297 0.29 -17.88 -32.67
CA GLN A 297 -0.71 -16.82 -32.56
C GLN A 297 -0.12 -15.52 -31.98
N GLY A 298 1.20 -15.44 -31.81
CA GLY A 298 1.87 -14.28 -31.25
C GLY A 298 1.58 -14.11 -29.76
N ARG A 299 1.48 -15.20 -28.99
CA ARG A 299 1.16 -15.14 -27.56
C ARG A 299 2.14 -15.92 -26.72
N VAL A 300 2.27 -15.50 -25.47
CA VAL A 300 2.94 -16.25 -24.42
C VAL A 300 2.00 -16.29 -23.23
N GLN A 301 1.78 -17.48 -22.67
CA GLN A 301 1.02 -17.58 -21.42
C GLN A 301 1.93 -17.15 -20.27
N VAL A 302 1.46 -16.28 -19.39
CA VAL A 302 2.16 -15.83 -18.18
C VAL A 302 1.16 -15.74 -17.04
N THR A 303 1.51 -16.20 -15.85
CA THR A 303 0.65 -16.02 -14.67
C THR A 303 0.86 -14.62 -14.07
N LEU A 304 -0.13 -14.13 -13.31
CA LEU A 304 0.02 -12.83 -12.65
C LEU A 304 1.04 -12.88 -11.51
N ALA A 305 1.18 -14.03 -10.83
CA ALA A 305 2.26 -14.26 -9.86
C ALA A 305 3.63 -14.06 -10.51
N GLU A 306 3.87 -14.72 -11.65
CA GLU A 306 5.10 -14.56 -12.42
C GLU A 306 5.36 -13.11 -12.84
N PHE A 307 4.31 -12.41 -13.28
CA PHE A 307 4.40 -10.99 -13.63
C PHE A 307 4.75 -10.12 -12.41
N ARG A 308 4.03 -10.27 -11.30
CA ARG A 308 4.18 -9.42 -10.10
C ARG A 308 5.50 -9.62 -9.38
N GLU A 309 5.92 -10.86 -9.22
CA GLU A 309 7.14 -11.20 -8.49
C GLU A 309 8.40 -10.92 -9.31
N ARG A 310 8.33 -11.05 -10.65
CA ARG A 310 9.53 -11.17 -11.48
C ARG A 310 9.67 -10.09 -12.56
N CYS A 311 8.60 -9.39 -12.94
CA CYS A 311 8.70 -8.33 -13.96
C CYS A 311 9.35 -7.08 -13.39
N ASP A 312 10.44 -6.63 -14.02
CA ASP A 312 11.13 -5.38 -13.72
C ASP A 312 10.79 -4.25 -14.71
N GLY A 313 9.73 -4.45 -15.51
CA GLY A 313 9.30 -3.53 -16.56
C GLY A 313 10.03 -3.73 -17.89
N ARG A 314 10.99 -4.65 -17.98
CA ARG A 314 11.69 -4.99 -19.23
C ARG A 314 11.20 -6.33 -19.77
N LEU A 315 11.00 -6.36 -21.09
CA LEU A 315 10.67 -7.57 -21.82
C LEU A 315 11.77 -7.79 -22.87
N PHE A 316 12.49 -8.90 -22.81
CA PHE A 316 13.48 -9.22 -23.83
C PHE A 316 12.88 -10.18 -24.85
N VAL A 317 13.15 -9.99 -26.14
CA VAL A 317 12.58 -10.82 -27.21
C VAL A 317 13.66 -11.26 -28.21
N GLY A 318 13.75 -12.56 -28.47
CA GLY A 318 14.63 -13.17 -29.47
C GLY A 318 16.06 -13.46 -28.99
N ASP A 319 16.90 -13.88 -29.95
CA ASP A 319 18.35 -14.06 -29.79
C ASP A 319 19.06 -13.44 -31.03
N PRO A 320 19.83 -12.34 -30.89
CA PRO A 320 20.14 -11.66 -29.65
C PRO A 320 18.90 -11.00 -29.01
N ALA A 321 18.85 -11.03 -27.68
CA ALA A 321 17.76 -10.50 -26.89
C ALA A 321 17.58 -8.99 -27.08
N GLU A 322 16.45 -8.59 -27.68
CA GLU A 322 16.08 -7.19 -27.86
C GLU A 322 15.25 -6.69 -26.67
N GLU A 323 15.69 -5.62 -26.00
CA GLU A 323 14.98 -5.03 -24.84
C GLU A 323 13.80 -4.17 -25.31
N TRP A 324 12.59 -4.59 -24.95
CA TRP A 324 11.36 -3.83 -25.09
C TRP A 324 11.01 -3.19 -23.75
N ARG A 325 10.63 -1.92 -23.79
CA ARG A 325 10.33 -1.14 -22.59
C ARG A 325 8.83 -0.99 -22.39
N LEU A 326 8.40 -1.07 -21.13
CA LEU A 326 7.03 -0.80 -20.74
C LEU A 326 6.67 0.65 -21.13
N ASP A 327 5.70 0.78 -22.00
CA ASP A 327 5.07 2.02 -22.44
C ASP A 327 4.14 2.49 -21.32
N ILE A 328 4.57 3.52 -20.58
CA ILE A 328 3.75 4.15 -19.55
C ILE A 328 2.82 5.12 -20.28
N PRO A 329 1.49 4.94 -20.25
CA PRO A 329 0.60 5.89 -20.87
C PRO A 329 0.85 7.27 -20.25
N THR A 330 1.35 8.22 -21.04
CA THR A 330 1.33 9.64 -20.70
C THR A 330 -0.11 10.09 -20.77
N GLU A 331 -0.67 10.54 -19.64
CA GLU A 331 -1.95 11.23 -19.61
C GLU A 331 -1.94 12.37 -20.66
N HIS A 332 -2.92 12.35 -21.56
CA HIS A 332 -3.25 13.44 -22.47
C HIS A 332 -4.51 14.12 -21.96
#